data_AF-A0A5C7MYZ7-F1
#
_entry.id   AF-A0A5C7MYZ7-F1
#
_cell.length_a   1.000
_cell.length_b   1.000
_cell.length_c   1.000
_cell.angle_alpha   90.00
_cell.angle_beta   90.00
_cell.angle_gamma   90.00
#
_symmetry.space_group_name_H-M   'P 1'
#
loop_
_entity.id
_entity.type
_entity.pdbx_description
1 polymer ?
#
loop_
_entity_poly.entity_id
_entity_poly.type
_entity_poly.pdbx_seq_one_letter_code
_entity_poly.pdbx_strand_id
1 'polypeptide(L)'
;MVYEEVSVEGRPIGVRNINGIYFEHFGTGYYAIPFDQGNGTDYFGEDGKSLRKALLKYPIEFTRISSRYTGRRFHPVQKIFKAHLGTDFAAPKGTPIRSVGDGLVEEAQYKSNNGNYVKIRHNGTYTTQYLHMSRIDGSVRAGTRVR
;
A
#
# COMPACT_ATOMS: atom_id res chain seq x y z
N MET A 1 13.29 -20.85 7.31
CA MET A 1 11.83 -20.88 7.02
C MET A 1 11.32 -22.26 7.35
N VAL A 2 10.17 -22.35 8.01
CA VAL A 2 9.48 -23.60 8.36
C VAL A 2 8.12 -23.57 7.65
N TYR A 3 7.76 -24.65 6.97
CA TYR A 3 6.54 -24.72 6.16
C TYR A 3 5.96 -26.13 6.13
N GLU A 4 4.68 -26.23 5.76
CA GLU A 4 4.00 -27.49 5.47
C GLU A 4 4.02 -27.76 3.98
N GLU A 5 4.66 -28.87 3.59
CA GLU A 5 4.63 -29.36 2.22
C GLU A 5 3.47 -30.33 2.02
N VAL A 6 2.80 -30.23 0.88
CA VAL A 6 1.79 -31.22 0.46
C VAL A 6 2.40 -32.08 -0.63
N SER A 7 2.26 -33.40 -0.48
CA SER A 7 2.74 -34.38 -1.45
C SER A 7 1.67 -35.42 -1.80
N VAL A 8 1.67 -35.90 -3.03
CA VAL A 8 0.87 -37.05 -3.49
C VAL A 8 1.83 -38.13 -3.95
N GLU A 9 1.72 -39.34 -3.38
CA GLU A 9 2.61 -40.48 -3.66
C GLU A 9 4.11 -40.12 -3.52
N GLY A 10 4.45 -39.33 -2.50
CA GLY A 10 5.83 -38.87 -2.27
C GLY A 10 6.33 -37.81 -3.24
N ARG A 11 5.49 -37.33 -4.18
CA ARG A 11 5.82 -36.20 -5.07
C ARG A 11 5.27 -34.91 -4.48
N PRO A 12 6.12 -33.90 -4.20
CA PRO A 12 5.67 -32.62 -3.69
C PRO A 12 4.82 -31.88 -4.73
N ILE A 13 3.67 -31.36 -4.31
CA ILE A 13 2.74 -30.60 -5.15
C ILE A 13 2.64 -29.12 -4.75
N GLY A 14 3.20 -28.75 -3.59
CA GLY A 14 3.30 -27.35 -3.18
C GLY A 14 3.40 -27.17 -1.67
N VAL A 15 3.40 -25.92 -1.25
CA VAL A 15 3.40 -25.51 0.16
C VAL A 15 1.99 -25.13 0.57
N ARG A 16 1.47 -25.70 1.66
CA ARG A 16 0.16 -25.35 2.23
C ARG A 16 0.25 -24.14 3.13
N ASN A 17 1.14 -24.20 4.12
CA ASN A 17 1.28 -23.20 5.18
C ASN A 17 2.75 -22.84 5.38
N ILE A 18 3.03 -21.59 5.73
CA ILE A 18 4.34 -21.18 6.23
C ILE A 18 4.20 -21.01 7.74
N ASN A 19 4.84 -21.91 8.49
CA ASN A 19 4.74 -21.99 9.95
C ASN A 19 5.68 -21.02 10.67
N GLY A 20 6.66 -20.47 9.94
CA GLY A 20 7.51 -19.42 10.47
C GLY A 20 8.62 -19.03 9.51
N ILE A 21 9.00 -17.76 9.53
CA ILE A 21 10.18 -17.25 8.84
C ILE A 21 11.12 -16.66 9.87
N TYR A 22 12.40 -17.02 9.75
CA TYR A 22 13.49 -16.30 10.37
C TYR A 22 14.42 -15.86 9.25
N PHE A 23 14.82 -14.60 9.30
CA PHE A 23 15.74 -13.99 8.35
C PHE A 23 16.68 -13.06 9.10
N GLU A 24 17.99 -13.21 8.90
CA GLU A 24 18.99 -12.32 9.47
C GLU A 24 19.50 -11.34 8.40
N HIS A 25 19.50 -10.05 8.73
CA HIS A 25 20.00 -9.00 7.84
C HIS A 25 20.86 -8.01 8.64
N PHE A 26 22.14 -7.89 8.26
CA PHE A 26 23.11 -7.04 8.95
C PHE A 26 23.15 -7.28 10.48
N GLY A 27 23.13 -8.55 10.90
CA GLY A 27 23.15 -8.94 12.31
C GLY A 27 21.83 -8.69 13.06
N THR A 28 20.77 -8.27 12.36
CA THR A 28 19.43 -8.10 12.94
C THR A 28 18.53 -9.25 12.49
N GLY A 29 17.99 -10.00 13.45
CA GLY A 29 17.02 -11.07 13.22
C GLY A 29 15.62 -10.51 12.97
N TYR A 30 14.92 -11.08 11.99
CA TYR A 30 13.52 -10.78 11.69
C TYR A 30 12.73 -12.08 11.75
N TYR A 31 11.68 -12.08 12.57
CA TYR A 31 10.75 -13.20 12.71
C TYR A 31 9.43 -12.87 12.03
N ALA A 32 8.85 -13.84 11.33
CA ALA A 32 7.46 -13.82 10.89
C ALA A 32 6.75 -15.04 11.43
N ILE A 33 5.87 -14.82 12.41
CA ILE A 33 5.13 -15.85 13.13
C ILE A 33 3.67 -15.79 12.66
N PRO A 34 3.13 -16.86 12.07
CA PRO A 34 1.73 -16.89 11.64
C PRO A 34 0.79 -16.92 12.84
N PHE A 35 -0.26 -16.10 12.81
CA PHE A 35 -1.33 -16.10 13.81
C PHE A 35 -2.65 -15.72 13.15
N ASP A 36 -3.71 -16.49 13.42
CA ASP A 36 -5.06 -16.20 12.93
C ASP A 36 -5.88 -15.54 14.04
N GLN A 37 -6.34 -14.31 13.80
CA GLN A 37 -7.16 -13.54 14.73
C GLN A 37 -8.68 -13.73 14.48
N GLY A 38 -9.07 -14.72 13.68
CA GLY A 38 -10.46 -15.00 13.28
C GLY A 38 -10.84 -14.50 11.87
N ASN A 39 -9.87 -13.97 11.11
CA ASN A 39 -10.07 -13.44 9.75
C ASN A 39 -9.11 -14.06 8.72
N GLY A 40 -8.46 -15.17 9.07
CA GLY A 40 -7.40 -15.80 8.29
C GLY A 40 -6.01 -15.50 8.86
N THR A 41 -5.03 -16.29 8.43
CA THR A 41 -3.64 -16.21 8.93
C THR A 41 -2.95 -14.92 8.51
N ASP A 42 -2.46 -14.16 9.49
CA ASP A 42 -1.54 -13.04 9.32
C ASP A 42 -0.17 -13.35 9.95
N TYR A 43 0.84 -12.52 9.69
CA TYR A 43 2.19 -12.72 10.25
C TYR A 43 2.58 -11.57 11.17
N PHE A 44 3.23 -11.92 12.27
CA PHE A 44 3.61 -11.01 13.35
C PHE A 44 5.10 -11.14 13.66
N GLY A 45 5.71 -10.04 14.10
CA GLY A 45 7.04 -10.05 14.66
C GLY A 45 7.10 -10.76 16.01
N GLU A 46 8.30 -10.98 16.52
CA GLU A 46 8.52 -11.52 17.88
C GLU A 46 7.92 -10.60 18.97
N ASP A 47 7.76 -9.31 18.68
CA ASP A 47 7.14 -8.32 19.56
C ASP A 47 5.60 -8.30 19.46
N GLY A 48 5.01 -9.23 18.71
CA GLY A 48 3.57 -9.33 18.49
C GLY A 48 2.99 -8.24 17.58
N LYS A 49 3.82 -7.39 16.97
CA LYS A 49 3.33 -6.40 15.99
C LYS A 49 3.05 -7.08 14.65
N SER A 50 1.95 -6.70 14.02
CA SER A 50 1.65 -7.19 12.68
C SER A 50 2.75 -6.77 11.70
N LEU A 51 3.30 -7.74 10.97
CA LEU A 51 4.19 -7.47 9.84
C LEU A 51 3.42 -6.91 8.64
N ARG A 52 2.09 -7.04 8.64
CA ARG A 52 1.22 -6.35 7.71
C ARG A 52 1.22 -4.86 8.09
N LYS A 53 2.02 -4.05 7.41
CA LYS A 53 2.11 -2.60 7.68
C LYS A 53 0.72 -1.97 7.63
N ALA A 54 0.31 -1.35 8.73
CA ALA A 54 -0.93 -0.60 8.79
C ALA A 54 -0.83 0.60 7.84
N LEU A 55 -1.75 0.67 6.87
CA LEU A 55 -1.93 1.89 6.09
C LEU A 55 -2.87 2.82 6.87
N LEU A 56 -2.48 4.08 7.05
CA LEU A 56 -3.36 5.15 7.51
C LEU A 56 -4.60 5.18 6.63
N LYS A 57 -5.76 5.30 7.27
CA LYS A 57 -7.04 5.34 6.58
C LYS A 57 -7.18 6.57 5.66
N TYR A 58 -6.59 7.69 6.05
CA TYR A 58 -6.66 8.95 5.30
C TYR A 58 -5.27 9.61 5.19
N PRO A 59 -4.85 10.03 3.98
CA PRO A 59 -3.52 10.63 3.77
C PRO A 59 -3.46 12.14 3.95
N ILE A 60 -4.60 12.79 4.23
CA ILE A 60 -4.74 14.25 4.24
C ILE A 60 -5.83 14.64 5.24
N GLU A 61 -5.73 15.84 5.82
CA GLU A 61 -6.83 16.48 6.54
C GLU A 61 -7.82 17.10 5.54
N PHE A 62 -9.10 16.73 5.60
CA PHE A 62 -10.08 17.10 4.59
C PHE A 62 -11.42 17.52 5.21
N THR A 63 -12.19 18.33 4.48
CA THR A 63 -13.52 18.76 4.94
C THR A 63 -14.60 17.74 4.60
N ARG A 64 -14.53 17.15 3.40
CA ARG A 64 -15.41 16.07 2.95
C ARG A 64 -14.75 15.22 1.88
N ILE A 65 -15.27 14.01 1.69
CA ILE A 65 -14.96 13.19 0.52
C ILE A 65 -15.85 13.68 -0.62
N SER A 66 -15.25 14.25 -1.67
CA SER A 66 -15.97 14.83 -2.79
C SER A 66 -16.34 13.82 -3.86
N SER A 67 -15.54 12.76 -4.00
CA SER A 67 -15.86 11.61 -4.85
C SER A 67 -15.24 10.35 -4.28
N ARG A 68 -15.97 9.24 -4.33
CA ARG A 68 -15.49 7.93 -3.86
C ARG A 68 -14.97 7.09 -5.02
N TYR A 69 -14.20 6.07 -4.68
CA TYR A 69 -13.91 4.98 -5.61
C TYR A 69 -15.21 4.40 -6.15
N THR A 70 -15.26 4.17 -7.46
CA THR A 70 -16.35 3.44 -8.10
C THR A 70 -15.86 2.86 -9.42
N GLY A 71 -16.19 1.59 -9.69
CA GLY A 71 -15.93 0.98 -11.00
C GLY A 71 -16.79 1.56 -12.12
N ARG A 72 -17.84 2.35 -11.80
CA ARG A 72 -18.82 2.82 -12.78
C ARG A 72 -19.37 4.21 -12.44
N ARG A 73 -18.54 5.25 -12.54
CA ARG A 73 -18.94 6.66 -12.40
C ARG A 73 -19.56 7.19 -13.69
N PHE A 74 -20.73 7.80 -13.62
CA PHE A 74 -21.29 8.52 -14.76
C PHE A 74 -20.53 9.83 -15.01
N HIS A 75 -20.03 10.03 -16.23
CA HIS A 75 -19.38 11.27 -16.64
C HIS A 75 -20.42 12.21 -17.26
N PRO A 76 -20.83 13.31 -16.60
CA PRO A 76 -22.01 14.09 -17.02
C PRO A 76 -21.82 14.78 -18.37
N VAL A 77 -20.59 15.21 -18.70
CA VAL A 77 -20.30 15.88 -19.98
C VAL A 77 -20.28 14.89 -21.16
N GLN A 78 -19.53 13.79 -21.03
CA GLN A 78 -19.37 12.79 -22.09
C GLN A 78 -20.54 11.79 -22.17
N LYS A 79 -21.44 11.80 -21.18
CA LYS A 79 -22.59 10.88 -21.04
C LYS A 79 -22.22 9.39 -21.10
N ILE A 80 -21.02 9.04 -20.62
CA ILE A 80 -20.53 7.65 -20.54
C ILE A 80 -20.14 7.27 -19.12
N PHE A 81 -20.18 5.97 -18.82
CA PHE A 81 -19.66 5.45 -17.55
C PHE A 81 -18.16 5.21 -17.65
N LYS A 82 -17.41 5.71 -16.67
CA LYS A 82 -15.98 5.51 -16.51
C LYS A 82 -15.66 5.12 -15.08
N ALA A 83 -14.65 4.28 -14.89
CA ALA A 83 -14.16 3.98 -13.56
C ALA A 83 -13.52 5.22 -12.93
N HIS A 84 -13.78 5.44 -11.65
CA HIS A 84 -13.02 6.33 -10.79
C HIS A 84 -12.23 5.47 -9.81
N LEU A 85 -10.95 5.27 -10.12
CA LEU A 85 -10.06 4.33 -9.42
C LEU A 85 -9.35 4.97 -8.22
N GLY A 86 -9.96 5.98 -7.61
CA GLY A 86 -9.41 6.74 -6.50
C GLY A 86 -10.50 7.33 -5.62
N THR A 87 -10.10 8.04 -4.57
CA THR A 87 -11.00 8.81 -3.71
C THR A 87 -10.52 10.25 -3.68
N ASP A 88 -11.44 11.17 -3.96
CA ASP A 88 -11.16 12.61 -3.97
C ASP A 88 -11.51 13.22 -2.62
N PHE A 89 -10.53 13.89 -2.03
CA PHE A 89 -10.67 14.60 -0.77
C PHE A 89 -10.70 16.10 -1.05
N ALA A 90 -11.75 16.79 -0.59
CA ALA A 90 -11.80 18.25 -0.67
C ALA A 90 -10.97 18.85 0.46
N ALA A 91 -9.87 19.51 0.11
CA ALA A 91 -8.97 20.18 1.04
C ALA A 91 -8.46 21.51 0.45
N PRO A 92 -8.14 22.51 1.27
CA PRO A 92 -7.48 23.73 0.81
C PRO A 92 -6.16 23.46 0.06
N LYS A 93 -5.81 24.34 -0.88
CA LYS A 93 -4.52 24.24 -1.59
C LYS A 93 -3.38 24.37 -0.58
N GLY A 94 -2.43 23.43 -0.64
CA GLY A 94 -1.25 23.44 0.25
C GLY A 94 -1.43 22.62 1.53
N THR A 95 -2.61 22.04 1.78
CA THR A 95 -2.78 21.10 2.88
C THR A 95 -1.76 19.95 2.78
N PRO A 96 -1.01 19.65 3.85
CA PRO A 96 -0.03 18.57 3.83
C PRO A 96 -0.65 17.21 3.50
N ILE A 97 0.02 16.47 2.62
CA ILE A 97 -0.31 15.08 2.30
C ILE A 97 0.78 14.20 2.90
N ARG A 98 0.37 13.12 3.56
CA ARG A 98 1.26 12.12 4.14
C ARG A 98 1.11 10.80 3.41
N SER A 99 2.18 10.02 3.37
CA SER A 99 2.05 8.65 2.92
C SER A 99 1.12 7.89 3.86
N VAL A 100 0.32 6.97 3.32
CA VAL A 100 -0.51 6.12 4.16
C VAL A 100 0.33 5.07 4.88
N GLY A 101 1.55 4.81 4.46
CA GLY A 101 2.45 3.95 5.23
C GLY A 101 3.83 3.91 4.59
N ASP A 102 4.76 3.25 5.26
CA ASP A 102 6.12 3.16 4.75
C ASP A 102 6.17 2.59 3.33
N GLY A 103 7.13 3.05 2.55
CA GLY A 103 7.29 2.56 1.19
C GLY A 103 8.48 3.14 0.46
N LEU A 104 8.62 2.71 -0.79
CA LEU A 104 9.57 3.26 -1.75
C LEU A 104 8.81 4.14 -2.74
N VAL A 105 9.24 5.39 -2.89
CA VAL A 105 8.74 6.28 -3.93
C VAL A 105 9.19 5.74 -5.28
N GLU A 106 8.25 5.31 -6.10
CA GLU A 106 8.52 4.83 -7.47
C GLU A 106 8.58 6.00 -8.45
N GLU A 107 7.69 6.96 -8.29
CA GLU A 107 7.56 8.12 -9.18
C GLU A 107 7.24 9.36 -8.35
N ALA A 108 7.84 10.50 -8.70
CA ALA A 108 7.56 11.81 -8.11
C ALA A 108 7.82 12.87 -9.18
N GLN A 109 6.79 13.25 -9.93
CA GLN A 109 6.92 14.11 -11.11
C GLN A 109 5.59 14.78 -11.48
N TYR A 110 5.63 15.66 -12.48
CA TYR A 110 4.42 16.23 -13.09
C TYR A 110 3.97 15.38 -14.28
N LYS A 111 2.66 15.09 -14.39
CA LYS A 111 2.03 14.52 -15.59
C LYS A 111 0.77 15.32 -15.93
N SER A 112 0.49 15.54 -17.21
CA SER A 112 -0.60 16.41 -17.69
C SER A 112 -1.96 16.13 -17.04
N ASN A 113 -2.36 14.86 -16.93
CA ASN A 113 -3.64 14.48 -16.35
C ASN A 113 -3.64 14.42 -14.81
N ASN A 114 -2.47 14.24 -14.20
CA ASN A 114 -2.34 14.03 -12.76
C ASN A 114 -1.90 15.30 -12.01
N GLY A 115 -1.39 16.31 -12.72
CA GLY A 115 -0.60 17.38 -12.11
C GLY A 115 0.69 16.84 -11.48
N ASN A 116 1.15 17.51 -10.42
CA ASN A 116 2.20 16.94 -9.57
C ASN A 116 1.64 15.71 -8.84
N TYR A 117 2.30 14.57 -9.02
CA TYR A 117 1.89 13.33 -8.36
C TYR A 117 3.09 12.53 -7.83
N VAL A 118 2.80 11.70 -6.84
CA VAL A 118 3.75 10.78 -6.23
C VAL A 118 3.11 9.39 -6.18
N LYS A 119 3.87 8.37 -6.58
CA LYS A 119 3.49 6.95 -6.48
C LYS A 119 4.43 6.23 -5.52
N ILE A 120 3.85 5.51 -4.56
CA ILE A 120 4.60 4.83 -3.51
C ILE A 120 4.23 3.36 -3.50
N ARG A 121 5.24 2.49 -3.52
CA ARG A 121 5.08 1.05 -3.33
C ARG A 121 5.38 0.70 -1.88
N HIS A 122 4.41 0.07 -1.22
CA HIS A 122 4.52 -0.32 0.18
C HIS A 122 5.11 -1.73 0.32
N ASN A 123 4.65 -2.66 -0.53
CA ASN A 123 5.14 -4.04 -0.58
C ASN A 123 4.90 -4.66 -1.98
N GLY A 124 4.92 -6.00 -2.09
CA GLY A 124 4.67 -6.70 -3.36
C GLY A 124 3.24 -6.58 -3.91
N THR A 125 2.30 -6.12 -3.11
CA THR A 125 0.86 -6.10 -3.43
C THR A 125 0.29 -4.68 -3.48
N TYR A 126 0.69 -3.81 -2.55
CA TYR A 126 0.07 -2.50 -2.36
C TYR A 126 0.93 -1.35 -2.87
N THR A 127 0.29 -0.49 -3.66
CA THR A 127 0.81 0.80 -4.10
C THR A 127 -0.23 1.89 -3.88
N THR A 128 0.21 3.10 -3.56
CA THR A 128 -0.65 4.28 -3.48
C THR A 128 -0.19 5.37 -4.42
N GLN A 129 -1.12 6.24 -4.81
CA GLN A 129 -0.86 7.39 -5.67
C GLN A 129 -1.53 8.63 -5.08
N TYR A 130 -0.80 9.74 -5.09
CA TYR A 130 -1.25 11.05 -4.60
C TYR A 130 -1.16 12.02 -5.76
N LEU A 131 -2.29 12.53 -6.23
CA LEU A 131 -2.38 13.35 -7.44
C LEU A 131 -2.75 14.80 -7.09
N HIS A 132 -2.60 15.69 -8.06
CA HIS A 132 -3.03 17.10 -8.02
C HIS A 132 -2.40 17.92 -6.89
N MET A 133 -1.18 17.58 -6.49
CA MET A 133 -0.45 18.33 -5.48
C MET A 133 -0.09 19.74 -5.98
N SER A 134 -0.15 20.71 -5.09
CA SER A 134 0.34 22.06 -5.38
C SER A 134 1.86 22.10 -5.57
N ARG A 135 2.60 21.23 -4.85
CA ARG A 135 4.05 21.05 -4.91
C ARG A 135 4.41 19.64 -4.42
N ILE A 136 5.52 19.11 -4.93
CA ILE A 136 6.19 17.93 -4.35
C ILE A 136 7.30 18.46 -3.44
N ASP A 137 7.50 17.86 -2.27
CA ASP A 137 8.64 18.20 -1.43
C ASP A 137 9.96 17.81 -2.12
N GLY A 138 10.98 18.66 -2.07
CA GLY A 138 12.25 18.43 -2.77
C GLY A 138 13.02 17.21 -2.28
N SER A 139 12.73 16.73 -1.07
CA SER A 139 13.27 15.47 -0.53
C SER A 139 12.57 14.23 -1.11
N VAL A 140 11.38 14.37 -1.70
CA VAL A 140 10.58 13.26 -2.24
C VAL A 140 10.87 13.10 -3.73
N ARG A 141 11.75 12.14 -4.03
CA ARG A 141 12.11 11.74 -5.40
C ARG A 141 12.06 10.23 -5.57
N ALA A 142 12.04 9.74 -6.82
CA ALA A 142 12.12 8.31 -7.09
C ALA A 142 13.33 7.67 -6.36
N GLY A 143 13.10 6.53 -5.72
CA GLY A 143 14.08 5.85 -4.85
C GLY A 143 14.09 6.29 -3.39
N THR A 144 13.37 7.35 -3.03
CA THR A 144 13.27 7.80 -1.63
C THR A 144 12.42 6.83 -0.81
N ARG A 145 12.88 6.47 0.39
CA ARG A 145 12.07 5.72 1.35
C ARG A 145 11.26 6.68 2.21
N VAL A 146 9.96 6.42 2.32
CA VAL A 146 9.05 7.15 3.22
C VAL A 146 8.66 6.26 4.40
N ARG A 147 8.29 6.90 5.52
CA ARG A 147 7.79 6.30 6.76
C ARG A 147 6.62 7.13 7.25
#